data_AF-B4E5I0-F1
#
_entry.id   AF-B4E5I0-F1
#
_cell.length_a   1.000
_cell.length_b   1.000
_cell.length_c   1.000
_cell.angle_alpha   90.00
_cell.angle_beta   90.00
_cell.angle_gamma   90.00
#
_symmetry.space_group_name_H-M   'P 1'
#
loop_
_entity.id
_entity.type
_entity.pdbx_description
1 polymer ?
#
loop_
_entity_poly.entity_id
_entity_poly.type
_entity_poly.pdbx_seq_one_letter_code
_entity_poly.pdbx_strand_id
1 'polypeptide(L)'
;MEFRNLTPLHAIAFNAVDVPGNEIHVVALKAAYRLEPAQSFDPDGDTHRCVLLSGDNAVPLAMSDEYEGETGKSSVKWESDLAPFKPKCDVLVRATAHAPHGTPAASWPARVRVFDAGTMVIDKGLRVTGPRSFTKGWRGWKLGEPEPTRAVPVRWEQAYGGTSRVALAQSAKGTSADLELNEVCFTNPLGRGWVEKRFLDRATHKSVVASLCASSIPGPLPKIAEIAAPQIEAWDIPITSLDVAEHAASGLDARQMKEVVASYATTPVGLGVVGRAWTPRLQFAGTYDETWHKTRWPYHPVDHDFHYWNGAPADQQIEWPAPGLAFELANLAPPEHTRAGFLRARLPGHRALVALRFKSGEIVPLEMKLDTLLIDTEEMRVSATWRAVFPLQPAVRVCEARFELDRHAPLLRMAVPKTTSEPEDAWQTT
;
A
#
# COMPACT_ATOMS: atom_id res chain seq x y z
N MET A 1 18.74 -23.95 5.18
CA MET A 1 17.79 -24.03 6.31
C MET A 1 16.56 -24.80 5.84
N GLU A 2 16.12 -25.83 6.56
CA GLU A 2 14.81 -26.48 6.31
C GLU A 2 13.71 -25.57 6.87
N PHE A 3 12.71 -25.22 6.07
CA PHE A 3 11.57 -24.44 6.53
C PHE A 3 10.35 -25.34 6.76
N ARG A 4 9.70 -25.19 7.92
CA ARG A 4 8.49 -25.92 8.29
C ARG A 4 7.39 -24.92 8.62
N ASN A 5 6.34 -24.92 7.82
CA ASN A 5 5.14 -24.18 8.15
C ASN A 5 4.26 -25.03 9.08
N LEU A 6 4.22 -24.69 10.37
CA LEU A 6 3.38 -25.38 11.37
C LEU A 6 2.10 -24.59 11.68
N THR A 7 1.74 -23.65 10.81
CA THR A 7 0.55 -22.81 10.94
C THR A 7 -0.56 -23.31 10.03
N PRO A 8 -1.84 -23.02 10.33
CA PRO A 8 -2.94 -23.28 9.40
C PRO A 8 -3.06 -22.16 8.34
N LEU A 9 -1.98 -21.44 8.07
CA LEU A 9 -1.91 -20.24 7.23
C LEU A 9 -0.81 -20.41 6.18
N HIS A 10 -0.70 -19.45 5.27
CA HIS A 10 0.40 -19.43 4.30
C HIS A 10 1.62 -18.73 4.87
N ALA A 11 2.75 -19.43 4.84
CA ALA A 11 4.05 -18.88 5.17
C ALA A 11 5.11 -19.42 4.19
N ILE A 12 6.10 -18.60 3.88
CA ILE A 12 7.22 -18.94 3.00
C ILE A 12 8.52 -18.40 3.58
N ALA A 13 9.61 -19.11 3.36
CA ALA A 13 10.96 -18.64 3.61
C ALA A 13 11.70 -18.45 2.28
N PHE A 14 12.43 -17.35 2.15
CA PHE A 14 13.27 -17.04 1.00
C PHE A 14 14.52 -16.26 1.45
N ASN A 15 15.51 -16.14 0.56
CA ASN A 15 16.67 -15.30 0.82
C ASN A 15 16.49 -13.96 0.11
N ALA A 16 17.01 -12.91 0.73
CA ALA A 16 17.21 -11.61 0.11
C ALA A 16 18.62 -11.11 0.41
N VAL A 17 18.96 -9.93 -0.11
CA VAL A 17 20.27 -9.32 0.09
C VAL A 17 20.10 -7.93 0.70
N ASP A 18 20.94 -7.60 1.68
CA ASP A 18 20.98 -6.28 2.29
C ASP A 18 21.77 -5.26 1.43
N VAL A 19 21.87 -4.01 1.90
CA VAL A 19 22.67 -2.99 1.20
C VAL A 19 24.15 -3.38 1.12
N PRO A 20 24.86 -3.80 2.18
CA PRO A 20 26.25 -4.27 2.05
C PRO A 20 26.46 -5.39 1.03
N GLY A 21 25.47 -6.26 0.80
CA GLY A 21 25.57 -7.42 -0.09
C GLY A 21 25.53 -8.76 0.66
N ASN A 22 25.18 -8.76 1.95
CA ASN A 22 25.02 -9.97 2.73
C ASN A 22 23.66 -10.60 2.43
N GLU A 23 23.65 -11.91 2.24
CA GLU A 23 22.41 -12.67 2.22
C GLU A 23 21.76 -12.68 3.61
N ILE A 24 20.43 -12.58 3.62
CA ILE A 24 19.56 -12.64 4.79
C ILE A 24 18.43 -13.63 4.54
N HIS A 25 18.01 -14.33 5.59
CA HIS A 25 16.78 -15.12 5.57
C HIS A 25 15.59 -14.22 5.86
N VAL A 26 14.55 -14.38 5.04
CA VAL A 26 13.26 -13.71 5.20
C VAL A 26 12.18 -14.77 5.31
N VAL A 27 11.34 -14.67 6.33
CA VAL A 27 10.12 -15.47 6.46
C VAL A 27 8.94 -14.52 6.42
N ALA A 28 8.02 -14.76 5.48
CA ALA A 28 6.74 -14.05 5.39
C ALA A 28 5.60 -14.99 5.77
N LEU A 29 4.64 -14.50 6.54
CA LEU A 29 3.42 -15.21 6.93
C LEU A 29 2.23 -14.29 6.75
N LYS A 30 1.13 -14.80 6.17
CA LYS A 30 -0.10 -14.04 5.98
C LYS A 30 -1.26 -14.66 6.73
N ALA A 31 -1.99 -13.83 7.48
CA ALA A 31 -3.30 -14.17 8.03
C ALA A 31 -4.34 -13.21 7.48
N ALA A 32 -5.51 -13.72 7.14
CA ALA A 32 -6.65 -12.90 6.76
C ALA A 32 -7.81 -13.11 7.73
N TYR A 33 -8.62 -12.09 7.90
CA TYR A 33 -9.75 -12.07 8.80
C TYR A 33 -10.98 -11.59 8.05
N ARG A 34 -12.08 -12.32 8.14
CA ARG A 34 -13.38 -11.82 7.70
C ARG A 34 -13.91 -10.83 8.74
N LEU A 35 -14.42 -9.70 8.27
CA LEU A 35 -15.15 -8.75 9.10
C LEU A 35 -16.61 -9.23 9.21
N GLU A 36 -16.97 -9.79 10.36
CA GLU A 36 -18.33 -10.24 10.62
C GLU A 36 -19.02 -9.27 11.56
N PRO A 37 -20.28 -8.86 11.29
CA PRO A 37 -21.02 -7.97 12.17
C PRO A 37 -21.04 -8.49 13.61
N ALA A 38 -20.74 -7.60 14.55
CA ALA A 38 -20.79 -7.84 15.98
C ALA A 38 -22.00 -7.12 16.57
N GLN A 39 -22.72 -7.79 17.47
CA GLN A 39 -23.75 -7.14 18.27
C GLN A 39 -23.08 -6.50 19.48
N SER A 40 -22.99 -5.18 19.49
CA SER A 40 -22.53 -4.40 20.64
C SER A 40 -23.61 -3.42 21.07
N PHE A 41 -23.95 -3.43 22.37
CA PHE A 41 -24.84 -2.44 22.98
C PHE A 41 -24.14 -1.11 23.27
N ASP A 42 -22.80 -1.10 23.28
CA ASP A 42 -22.01 0.13 23.37
C ASP A 42 -22.09 0.88 22.03
N PRO A 43 -22.65 2.11 21.96
CA PRO A 43 -22.75 2.89 20.73
C PRO A 43 -21.40 3.24 20.09
N ASP A 44 -20.32 3.17 20.87
CA ASP A 44 -18.95 3.43 20.40
C ASP A 44 -18.10 2.16 20.27
N GLY A 45 -18.63 1.01 20.70
CA GLY A 45 -17.96 -0.28 20.59
C GLY A 45 -17.73 -0.75 19.15
N ASP A 46 -16.96 -1.84 19.03
CA ASP A 46 -16.66 -2.50 17.76
C ASP A 46 -17.95 -2.92 17.06
N THR A 47 -18.07 -2.60 15.77
CA THR A 47 -19.21 -2.99 14.94
C THR A 47 -18.98 -4.34 14.24
N HIS A 48 -17.72 -4.76 14.12
CA HIS A 48 -17.33 -6.03 13.51
C HIS A 48 -16.28 -6.75 14.35
N ARG A 49 -16.35 -8.08 14.33
CA ARG A 49 -15.30 -8.98 14.82
C ARG A 49 -14.41 -9.40 13.65
N CYS A 50 -13.11 -9.53 13.90
CA CYS A 50 -12.15 -10.09 12.95
C CYS A 50 -12.07 -11.61 13.15
N VAL A 51 -12.70 -12.39 12.27
CA VAL A 51 -12.70 -13.86 12.32
C VAL A 51 -11.62 -14.41 11.41
N LEU A 52 -10.65 -15.13 11.98
CA LEU A 52 -9.52 -15.69 11.24
C LEU A 52 -9.98 -16.67 10.15
N LEU A 53 -9.44 -16.49 8.95
CA LEU A 53 -9.55 -17.43 7.84
C LEU A 53 -8.33 -18.36 7.86
N SER A 54 -8.55 -19.65 8.09
CA SER A 54 -7.50 -20.66 8.27
C SER A 54 -7.84 -21.98 7.59
N GLY A 55 -6.84 -22.87 7.46
CA GLY A 55 -7.00 -24.15 6.78
C GLY A 55 -7.33 -23.94 5.30
N ASP A 56 -8.35 -24.63 4.80
CA ASP A 56 -8.80 -24.51 3.40
C ASP A 56 -9.30 -23.11 3.02
N ASN A 57 -9.60 -22.26 4.01
CA ASN A 57 -10.04 -20.88 3.79
C ASN A 57 -8.89 -19.86 3.92
N ALA A 58 -7.66 -20.30 4.24
CA ALA A 58 -6.54 -19.39 4.40
C ALA A 58 -6.25 -18.64 3.09
N VAL A 59 -6.03 -17.33 3.20
CA VAL A 59 -5.67 -16.51 2.03
C VAL A 59 -4.18 -16.69 1.74
N PRO A 60 -3.78 -17.03 0.50
CA PRO A 60 -2.39 -17.22 0.14
C PRO A 60 -1.61 -15.90 0.18
N LEU A 61 -0.29 -16.04 0.34
CA LEU A 61 0.65 -14.94 0.10
C LEU A 61 0.53 -14.48 -1.36
N ALA A 62 0.48 -13.18 -1.56
CA ALA A 62 0.52 -12.59 -2.89
C ALA A 62 1.95 -12.73 -3.45
N MET A 63 2.11 -13.45 -4.55
CA MET A 63 3.43 -13.67 -5.16
C MET A 63 3.82 -12.55 -6.11
N SER A 64 2.85 -11.75 -6.57
CA SER A 64 3.02 -10.59 -7.43
C SER A 64 2.05 -9.48 -7.02
N ASP A 65 2.31 -8.27 -7.49
CA ASP A 65 1.36 -7.17 -7.34
C ASP A 65 0.09 -7.45 -8.16
N GLU A 66 -1.08 -7.17 -7.58
CA GLU A 66 -2.37 -7.19 -8.26
C GLU A 66 -2.91 -5.77 -8.38
N TYR A 67 -3.64 -5.50 -9.46
CA TYR A 67 -4.12 -4.17 -9.84
C TYR A 67 -5.65 -4.18 -9.95
N GLU A 68 -6.28 -3.04 -9.76
CA GLU A 68 -7.74 -2.89 -9.94
C GLU A 68 -8.18 -3.08 -11.40
N GLY A 69 -7.27 -2.81 -12.34
CA GLY A 69 -7.46 -3.00 -13.76
C GLY A 69 -6.15 -3.33 -14.45
N GLU A 70 -5.80 -2.60 -15.51
CA GLU A 70 -4.56 -2.84 -16.25
C GLU A 70 -3.31 -2.47 -15.43
N THR A 71 -2.31 -3.36 -15.43
CA THR A 71 -1.02 -3.18 -14.77
C THR A 71 -0.35 -1.86 -15.17
N GLY A 72 0.10 -1.09 -14.18
CA GLY A 72 0.78 0.19 -14.41
C GLY A 72 -0.11 1.34 -14.88
N LYS A 73 -1.41 1.09 -15.12
CA LYS A 73 -2.41 2.11 -15.54
C LYS A 73 -3.61 2.18 -14.61
N SER A 74 -3.60 1.41 -13.53
CA SER A 74 -4.61 1.42 -12.48
C SER A 74 -3.98 1.32 -11.10
N SER A 75 -4.74 1.65 -10.06
CA SER A 75 -4.29 1.51 -8.67
C SER A 75 -3.90 0.07 -8.36
N VAL A 76 -2.83 -0.09 -7.58
CA VAL A 76 -2.44 -1.39 -7.02
C VAL A 76 -3.47 -1.80 -5.97
N LYS A 77 -4.04 -2.99 -6.14
CA LYS A 77 -5.02 -3.61 -5.24
C LYS A 77 -4.34 -4.12 -3.97
N TRP A 78 -3.24 -4.86 -4.15
CA TRP A 78 -2.28 -5.26 -3.11
C TRP A 78 -0.94 -5.61 -3.75
N GLU A 79 0.16 -5.37 -3.03
CA GLU A 79 1.50 -5.75 -3.49
C GLU A 79 1.82 -7.21 -3.18
N SER A 80 2.87 -7.70 -3.83
CA SER A 80 3.57 -8.93 -3.44
C SER A 80 3.98 -8.89 -1.96
N ASP A 81 3.73 -10.00 -1.26
CA ASP A 81 4.15 -10.20 0.14
C ASP A 81 5.65 -10.55 0.25
N LEU A 82 6.39 -10.52 -0.86
CA LEU A 82 7.82 -10.91 -0.94
C LEU A 82 8.79 -9.73 -0.80
N ALA A 83 8.38 -8.64 -0.15
CA ALA A 83 9.30 -7.59 0.24
C ALA A 83 10.41 -8.18 1.15
N PRO A 84 11.70 -7.87 0.91
CA PRO A 84 12.80 -8.33 1.76
C PRO A 84 12.68 -7.86 3.20
N PHE A 85 12.35 -6.58 3.37
CA PHE A 85 12.26 -5.91 4.65
C PHE A 85 11.43 -4.63 4.51
N LYS A 86 10.62 -4.33 5.52
CA LYS A 86 9.88 -3.07 5.64
C LYS A 86 10.20 -2.43 7.00
N PRO A 87 10.84 -1.23 7.03
CA PRO A 87 11.20 -0.56 8.28
C PRO A 87 9.98 -0.08 9.10
N LYS A 88 8.81 0.03 8.49
CA LYS A 88 7.54 0.41 9.14
C LYS A 88 6.42 -0.56 8.80
N CYS A 89 5.33 -0.53 9.59
CA CYS A 89 4.09 -1.19 9.21
C CYS A 89 3.27 -0.28 8.29
N ASP A 90 2.96 -0.78 7.10
CA ASP A 90 2.01 -0.16 6.19
C ASP A 90 0.58 -0.40 6.68
N VAL A 91 -0.22 0.66 6.84
CA VAL A 91 -1.67 0.56 6.95
C VAL A 91 -2.29 1.01 5.64
N LEU A 92 -2.98 0.10 4.96
CA LEU A 92 -3.61 0.31 3.66
C LEU A 92 -5.11 0.13 3.82
N VAL A 93 -5.90 0.97 3.14
CA VAL A 93 -7.35 0.81 3.07
C VAL A 93 -7.78 0.77 1.62
N ARG A 94 -8.40 -0.35 1.24
CA ARG A 94 -9.10 -0.51 -0.03
C ARG A 94 -10.59 -0.34 0.23
N ALA A 95 -11.15 0.78 -0.21
CA ALA A 95 -12.52 1.16 0.11
C ALA A 95 -13.18 1.95 -1.00
N THR A 96 -14.51 1.90 -1.01
CA THR A 96 -15.35 2.91 -1.66
C THR A 96 -15.88 3.84 -0.59
N ALA A 97 -15.75 5.16 -0.82
CA ALA A 97 -16.32 6.14 0.08
C ALA A 97 -17.80 6.34 -0.25
N HIS A 98 -18.66 6.38 0.77
CA HIS A 98 -20.10 6.48 0.61
C HIS A 98 -20.65 7.77 1.21
N ALA A 99 -21.54 8.43 0.47
CA ALA A 99 -22.22 9.62 0.96
C ALA A 99 -23.07 9.27 2.21
N PRO A 100 -23.09 10.14 3.25
CA PRO A 100 -23.83 9.87 4.48
C PRO A 100 -25.29 9.48 4.24
N HIS A 101 -25.77 8.49 4.99
CA HIS A 101 -27.15 7.99 4.91
C HIS A 101 -27.56 7.46 3.52
N GLY A 102 -26.61 7.16 2.63
CA GLY A 102 -26.89 6.68 1.26
C GLY A 102 -27.54 7.72 0.33
N THR A 103 -27.58 8.99 0.77
CA THR A 103 -28.19 10.08 0.00
C THR A 103 -27.14 10.72 -0.90
N PRO A 104 -27.40 10.90 -2.23
CA PRO A 104 -26.45 11.56 -3.10
C PRO A 104 -26.05 12.93 -2.55
N ALA A 105 -24.74 13.18 -2.47
CA ALA A 105 -24.18 14.44 -1.98
C ALA A 105 -23.09 14.92 -2.92
N ALA A 106 -22.91 16.24 -3.02
CA ALA A 106 -21.87 16.84 -3.85
C ALA A 106 -20.47 16.63 -3.24
N SER A 107 -20.38 16.61 -1.89
CA SER A 107 -19.14 16.31 -1.15
C SER A 107 -19.43 15.83 0.27
N TRP A 108 -18.54 15.01 0.85
CA TRP A 108 -18.63 14.52 2.23
C TRP A 108 -17.25 14.13 2.82
N PRO A 109 -17.12 14.05 4.17
CA PRO A 109 -15.95 13.46 4.84
C PRO A 109 -15.84 11.95 4.64
N ALA A 110 -14.61 11.48 4.45
CA ALA A 110 -14.21 10.11 4.76
C ALA A 110 -13.01 10.14 5.71
N ARG A 111 -12.89 9.17 6.62
CA ARG A 111 -11.82 9.19 7.63
C ARG A 111 -11.39 7.79 8.04
N VAL A 112 -10.08 7.57 8.15
CA VAL A 112 -9.50 6.38 8.78
C VAL A 112 -8.82 6.78 10.07
N ARG A 113 -9.07 6.01 11.13
CA ARG A 113 -8.32 6.07 12.38
C ARG A 113 -7.82 4.69 12.74
N VAL A 114 -6.60 4.63 13.25
CA VAL A 114 -5.97 3.40 13.74
C VAL A 114 -5.45 3.62 15.13
N PHE A 115 -5.66 2.64 15.99
CA PHE A 115 -5.29 2.65 17.39
C PHE A 115 -4.36 1.47 17.69
N ASP A 116 -3.18 1.78 18.21
CA ASP A 116 -2.23 0.80 18.74
C ASP A 116 -2.15 0.92 20.26
N ALA A 117 -2.36 -0.18 20.97
CA ALA A 117 -2.43 -0.23 22.43
C ALA A 117 -3.31 0.89 23.07
N GLY A 118 -4.38 1.30 22.39
CA GLY A 118 -5.28 2.37 22.84
C GLY A 118 -4.86 3.79 22.46
N THR A 119 -3.66 3.98 21.90
CA THR A 119 -3.17 5.26 21.38
C THR A 119 -3.54 5.39 19.91
N MET A 120 -4.09 6.53 19.50
CA MET A 120 -4.37 6.82 18.09
C MET A 120 -3.05 7.09 17.35
N VAL A 121 -2.70 6.22 16.40
CA VAL A 121 -1.46 6.28 15.62
C VAL A 121 -1.67 6.77 14.19
N ILE A 122 -2.90 6.67 13.67
CA ILE A 122 -3.30 7.28 12.40
C ILE A 122 -4.61 8.02 12.63
N ASP A 123 -4.71 9.23 12.08
CA ASP A 123 -5.94 10.01 12.00
C ASP A 123 -5.97 10.79 10.68
N LYS A 124 -6.49 10.15 9.63
CA LYS A 124 -6.43 10.70 8.27
C LYS A 124 -7.82 10.95 7.72
N GLY A 125 -8.12 12.22 7.48
CA GLY A 125 -9.34 12.69 6.84
C GLY A 125 -9.15 12.96 5.35
N LEU A 126 -10.17 12.62 4.57
CA LEU A 126 -10.29 12.92 3.15
C LEU A 126 -11.57 13.72 2.91
N ARG A 127 -11.50 14.67 1.99
CA ARG A 127 -12.69 15.24 1.36
C ARG A 127 -12.97 14.44 0.10
N VAL A 128 -14.17 13.88 0.03
CA VAL A 128 -14.67 13.19 -1.16
C VAL A 128 -15.66 14.10 -1.86
N THR A 129 -15.57 14.21 -3.18
CA THR A 129 -16.52 14.97 -4.01
C THR A 129 -17.06 14.08 -5.12
N GLY A 130 -18.26 14.38 -5.60
CA GLY A 130 -18.72 13.78 -6.85
C GLY A 130 -17.97 14.31 -8.08
N PRO A 131 -18.29 13.80 -9.28
CA PRO A 131 -17.60 14.18 -10.51
C PRO A 131 -17.68 15.68 -10.76
N ARG A 132 -16.56 16.26 -11.17
CA ARG A 132 -16.45 17.66 -11.60
C ARG A 132 -15.27 17.85 -12.54
N SER A 133 -15.21 19.02 -13.16
CA SER A 133 -14.19 19.32 -14.15
C SER A 133 -13.71 20.76 -14.10
N PHE A 134 -12.51 20.96 -14.61
CA PHE A 134 -12.01 22.26 -15.01
C PHE A 134 -12.50 22.57 -16.42
N THR A 135 -13.20 23.68 -16.58
CA THR A 135 -13.71 24.15 -17.87
C THR A 135 -12.91 25.36 -18.34
N LYS A 136 -12.60 25.40 -19.63
CA LYS A 136 -11.82 26.49 -20.22
C LYS A 136 -12.69 27.73 -20.43
N GLY A 137 -12.51 28.73 -19.59
CA GLY A 137 -13.11 30.06 -19.73
C GLY A 137 -12.18 31.06 -20.42
N TRP A 138 -12.66 32.29 -20.59
CA TRP A 138 -11.89 33.38 -21.20
C TRP A 138 -10.75 33.92 -20.31
N ARG A 139 -10.84 33.71 -18.99
CA ARG A 139 -9.80 34.04 -17.97
C ARG A 139 -9.01 32.82 -17.50
N GLY A 140 -8.98 31.74 -18.29
CA GLY A 140 -8.31 30.48 -17.92
C GLY A 140 -9.28 29.41 -17.43
N TRP A 141 -8.75 28.41 -16.73
CA TRP A 141 -9.50 27.25 -16.25
C TRP A 141 -10.30 27.58 -15.00
N LYS A 142 -11.58 27.18 -14.97
CA LYS A 142 -12.46 27.32 -13.82
C LYS A 142 -12.96 25.95 -13.37
N LEU A 143 -12.86 25.66 -12.08
CA LEU A 143 -13.45 24.47 -11.48
C LEU A 143 -14.99 24.59 -11.45
N GLY A 144 -15.67 23.54 -11.92
CA GLY A 144 -17.12 23.38 -11.81
C GLY A 144 -17.56 22.86 -10.45
N GLU A 145 -18.86 23.00 -10.17
CA GLU A 145 -19.48 22.41 -8.98
C GLU A 145 -19.56 20.88 -9.11
N PRO A 146 -19.36 20.12 -8.02
CA PRO A 146 -19.49 18.67 -8.04
C PRO A 146 -20.93 18.21 -8.22
N GLU A 147 -21.11 17.25 -9.13
CA GLU A 147 -22.37 16.54 -9.31
C GLU A 147 -22.65 15.65 -8.08
N PRO A 148 -23.87 15.68 -7.50
CA PRO A 148 -24.21 14.80 -6.39
C PRO A 148 -24.08 13.32 -6.77
N THR A 149 -23.32 12.56 -5.99
CA THR A 149 -23.17 11.10 -6.15
C THR A 149 -23.30 10.38 -4.82
N ARG A 150 -23.55 9.07 -4.86
CA ARG A 150 -23.68 8.24 -3.66
C ARG A 150 -22.37 7.63 -3.19
N ALA A 151 -21.42 7.44 -4.10
CA ALA A 151 -20.20 6.72 -3.80
C ALA A 151 -19.06 7.10 -4.76
N VAL A 152 -17.83 7.05 -4.25
CA VAL A 152 -16.59 7.28 -5.02
C VAL A 152 -15.53 6.26 -4.55
N PRO A 153 -14.99 5.41 -5.44
CA PRO A 153 -13.87 4.55 -5.10
C PRO A 153 -12.67 5.37 -4.64
N VAL A 154 -12.11 5.07 -3.45
CA VAL A 154 -10.90 5.74 -2.98
C VAL A 154 -9.71 5.11 -3.67
N ARG A 155 -9.37 5.65 -4.84
CA ARG A 155 -8.31 5.17 -5.74
C ARG A 155 -7.46 6.34 -6.23
N TRP A 156 -6.22 6.08 -6.60
CA TRP A 156 -5.29 7.13 -7.02
C TRP A 156 -5.72 7.84 -8.31
N GLU A 157 -6.50 7.18 -9.16
CA GLU A 157 -7.16 7.74 -10.35
C GLU A 157 -8.13 8.88 -10.01
N GLN A 158 -8.62 8.92 -8.78
CA GLN A 158 -9.54 9.93 -8.27
C GLN A 158 -8.84 11.04 -7.48
N ALA A 159 -7.55 10.87 -7.18
CA ALA A 159 -6.75 11.86 -6.48
C ALA A 159 -6.05 12.82 -7.48
N TYR A 160 -5.44 13.87 -6.94
CA TYR A 160 -4.57 14.76 -7.70
C TYR A 160 -3.47 14.01 -8.46
N GLY A 161 -3.16 14.44 -9.67
CA GLY A 161 -2.07 13.92 -10.49
C GLY A 161 -2.47 13.77 -11.96
N GLY A 162 -1.89 12.79 -12.64
CA GLY A 162 -2.26 12.43 -14.00
C GLY A 162 -1.08 12.35 -14.96
N THR A 163 -1.42 12.30 -16.24
CA THR A 163 -0.45 12.15 -17.34
C THR A 163 -0.81 13.06 -18.49
N SER A 164 0.16 13.33 -19.36
CA SER A 164 0.02 14.14 -20.57
C SER A 164 0.69 13.39 -21.72
N ARG A 165 -0.13 12.64 -22.48
CA ARG A 165 0.33 11.77 -23.57
C ARG A 165 -0.13 12.33 -24.91
N VAL A 166 0.83 12.55 -25.81
CA VAL A 166 0.61 12.91 -27.21
C VAL A 166 1.47 12.00 -28.06
N ALA A 167 0.86 11.32 -29.02
CA ALA A 167 1.55 10.43 -29.96
C ALA A 167 1.12 10.76 -31.39
N LEU A 168 1.98 10.49 -32.37
CA LEU A 168 1.61 10.66 -33.78
C LEU A 168 0.45 9.73 -34.16
N ALA A 169 -0.53 10.26 -34.88
CA ALA A 169 -1.61 9.46 -35.43
C ALA A 169 -1.07 8.52 -36.52
N GLN A 170 -1.61 7.31 -36.64
CA GLN A 170 -1.17 6.35 -37.66
C GLN A 170 -1.30 6.87 -39.10
N SER A 171 -2.22 7.80 -39.33
CA SER A 171 -2.47 8.44 -40.64
C SER A 171 -1.54 9.62 -40.94
N ALA A 172 -0.67 9.99 -40.01
CA ALA A 172 0.13 11.19 -40.11
C ALA A 172 1.27 11.03 -41.14
N LYS A 173 1.36 11.94 -42.13
CA LYS A 173 2.43 11.97 -43.15
C LYS A 173 3.35 13.16 -42.90
N GLY A 174 4.66 12.91 -42.77
CA GLY A 174 5.69 13.96 -42.70
C GLY A 174 5.75 14.75 -41.39
N THR A 175 5.23 14.21 -40.29
CA THR A 175 5.15 14.89 -38.98
C THR A 175 6.40 14.68 -38.14
N SER A 176 6.85 15.73 -37.43
CA SER A 176 8.03 15.70 -36.56
C SER A 176 7.76 14.95 -35.24
N ALA A 177 8.77 14.22 -34.77
CA ALA A 177 8.83 13.64 -33.42
C ALA A 177 8.68 14.70 -32.31
N ASP A 178 8.92 15.99 -32.62
CA ASP A 178 8.78 17.11 -31.68
C ASP A 178 7.36 17.31 -31.14
N LEU A 179 6.34 16.71 -31.78
CA LEU A 179 4.96 16.76 -31.31
C LEU A 179 4.64 15.71 -30.23
N GLU A 180 5.44 14.65 -30.12
CA GLU A 180 5.19 13.60 -29.14
C GLU A 180 5.47 14.10 -27.72
N LEU A 181 4.70 13.60 -26.77
CA LEU A 181 4.81 13.95 -25.36
C LEU A 181 4.41 12.74 -24.54
N ASN A 182 5.20 12.39 -23.52
CA ASN A 182 4.87 11.32 -22.59
C ASN A 182 5.31 11.73 -21.20
N GLU A 183 4.56 12.66 -20.62
CA GLU A 183 4.86 13.25 -19.32
C GLU A 183 3.85 12.76 -18.27
N VAL A 184 4.30 12.70 -17.02
CA VAL A 184 3.49 12.24 -15.89
C VAL A 184 3.71 13.13 -14.67
N CYS A 185 2.68 13.27 -13.84
CA CYS A 185 2.83 13.78 -12.50
C CYS A 185 3.65 12.77 -11.68
N PHE A 186 4.86 13.13 -11.25
CA PHE A 186 5.76 12.16 -10.62
C PHE A 186 5.27 11.62 -9.27
N THR A 187 4.35 12.31 -8.59
CA THR A 187 3.74 11.84 -7.33
C THR A 187 2.56 10.91 -7.52
N ASN A 188 1.83 11.03 -8.64
CA ASN A 188 0.69 10.17 -8.97
C ASN A 188 0.36 10.26 -10.47
N PRO A 189 0.98 9.41 -11.32
CA PRO A 189 0.71 9.36 -12.76
C PRO A 189 -0.72 8.96 -13.14
N LEU A 190 -1.46 8.34 -12.22
CA LEU A 190 -2.80 7.80 -12.47
C LEU A 190 -3.91 8.84 -12.29
N GLY A 191 -3.64 9.86 -11.48
CA GLY A 191 -4.63 10.82 -11.01
C GLY A 191 -5.17 11.76 -12.09
N ARG A 192 -5.72 12.87 -11.63
CA ARG A 192 -6.29 13.92 -12.49
C ARG A 192 -6.04 15.31 -11.91
N GLY A 193 -6.23 16.35 -12.71
CA GLY A 193 -6.02 17.74 -12.29
C GLY A 193 -4.58 18.25 -12.37
N TRP A 194 -3.63 17.44 -12.85
CA TRP A 194 -2.30 17.86 -13.30
C TRP A 194 -2.19 17.69 -14.82
N VAL A 195 -1.61 18.68 -15.49
CA VAL A 195 -1.37 18.68 -16.93
C VAL A 195 0.00 19.28 -17.21
N GLU A 196 0.76 18.63 -18.10
CA GLU A 196 2.01 19.23 -18.58
C GLU A 196 1.71 20.32 -19.61
N LYS A 197 2.31 21.50 -19.44
CA LYS A 197 2.03 22.72 -20.21
C LYS A 197 2.01 22.52 -21.73
N ARG A 198 2.97 21.78 -22.30
CA ARG A 198 3.09 21.53 -23.75
C ARG A 198 1.93 20.68 -24.28
N PHE A 199 1.26 19.89 -23.43
CA PHE A 199 0.09 19.11 -23.83
C PHE A 199 -1.01 19.99 -24.41
N LEU A 200 -1.27 21.15 -23.77
CA LEU A 200 -2.38 22.03 -24.14
C LEU A 200 -2.26 22.56 -25.57
N ASP A 201 -1.03 22.71 -26.06
CA ASP A 201 -0.74 23.16 -27.42
C ASP A 201 -0.66 21.98 -28.39
N ARG A 202 0.03 20.89 -28.00
CA ARG A 202 0.33 19.75 -28.89
C ARG A 202 -0.88 18.85 -29.15
N ALA A 203 -1.71 18.60 -28.14
CA ALA A 203 -2.78 17.60 -28.22
C ALA A 203 -3.89 17.93 -29.24
N THR A 204 -4.01 19.22 -29.63
CA THR A 204 -4.99 19.67 -30.64
C THR A 204 -4.51 19.58 -32.08
N HIS A 205 -3.25 19.19 -32.30
CA HIS A 205 -2.71 19.08 -33.65
C HIS A 205 -3.41 17.95 -34.43
N LYS A 206 -3.81 18.21 -35.68
CA LYS A 206 -4.57 17.26 -36.51
C LYS A 206 -3.88 15.92 -36.78
N SER A 207 -2.56 15.88 -36.62
CA SER A 207 -1.71 14.72 -36.88
C SER A 207 -1.39 13.90 -35.62
N VAL A 208 -2.01 14.19 -34.47
CA VAL A 208 -1.74 13.49 -33.21
C VAL A 208 -3.00 12.86 -32.62
N VAL A 209 -2.77 11.90 -31.75
CA VAL A 209 -3.74 11.39 -30.78
C VAL A 209 -3.21 11.67 -29.37
N ALA A 210 -4.10 11.93 -28.43
CA ALA A 210 -3.72 12.37 -27.09
C ALA A 210 -4.64 11.82 -26.00
N SER A 211 -4.12 11.76 -24.78
CA SER A 211 -4.85 11.37 -23.57
C SER A 211 -4.26 12.06 -22.34
N LEU A 212 -5.15 12.45 -21.41
CA LEU A 212 -4.78 12.91 -20.05
C LEU A 212 -4.90 11.82 -18.99
N CYS A 213 -5.30 10.61 -19.39
CA CYS A 213 -5.59 9.50 -18.48
C CYS A 213 -4.73 8.29 -18.84
N ALA A 214 -4.05 7.73 -17.83
CA ALA A 214 -3.12 6.61 -18.00
C ALA A 214 -3.80 5.36 -18.59
N SER A 215 -5.03 5.09 -18.15
CA SER A 215 -5.85 3.95 -18.61
C SER A 215 -6.58 4.18 -19.93
N SER A 216 -6.66 5.43 -20.41
CA SER A 216 -7.36 5.74 -21.65
C SER A 216 -6.46 5.58 -22.87
N ILE A 217 -7.03 5.02 -23.93
CA ILE A 217 -6.38 4.96 -25.25
C ILE A 217 -6.36 6.38 -25.84
N PRO A 218 -5.18 6.90 -26.26
CA PRO A 218 -5.11 8.20 -26.92
C PRO A 218 -6.02 8.29 -28.14
N GLY A 219 -6.75 9.40 -28.26
CA GLY A 219 -7.65 9.68 -29.39
C GLY A 219 -7.49 11.11 -29.92
N PRO A 220 -8.12 11.45 -31.06
CA PRO A 220 -8.09 12.81 -31.58
C PRO A 220 -8.77 13.79 -30.61
N LEU A 221 -8.10 14.90 -30.29
CA LEU A 221 -8.63 15.96 -29.41
C LEU A 221 -8.63 17.31 -30.13
N PRO A 222 -9.55 17.57 -31.07
CA PRO A 222 -9.55 18.81 -31.85
C PRO A 222 -9.70 20.08 -31.00
N LYS A 223 -10.24 19.94 -29.78
CA LYS A 223 -10.34 21.00 -28.78
C LYS A 223 -10.26 20.39 -27.38
N ILE A 224 -9.59 21.09 -26.47
CA ILE A 224 -9.60 20.80 -25.03
C ILE A 224 -10.48 21.86 -24.35
N ALA A 225 -11.74 21.51 -24.07
CA ALA A 225 -12.70 22.40 -23.41
C ALA A 225 -12.84 22.09 -21.91
N GLU A 226 -12.55 20.85 -21.52
CA GLU A 226 -12.86 20.31 -20.21
C GLU A 226 -11.78 19.28 -19.81
N ILE A 227 -11.39 19.30 -18.54
CA ILE A 227 -10.44 18.35 -17.94
C ILE A 227 -11.02 17.89 -16.61
N ALA A 228 -11.09 16.58 -16.38
CA ALA A 228 -11.61 16.05 -15.13
C ALA A 228 -10.78 16.53 -13.92
N ALA A 229 -11.46 16.94 -12.85
CA ALA A 229 -10.83 17.33 -11.59
C ALA A 229 -10.87 16.19 -10.57
N PRO A 230 -9.96 16.16 -9.58
CA PRO A 230 -9.96 15.16 -8.52
C PRO A 230 -11.28 15.09 -7.76
N GLN A 231 -11.56 13.89 -7.27
CA GLN A 231 -12.68 13.56 -6.38
C GLN A 231 -12.21 13.20 -4.97
N ILE A 232 -10.91 12.93 -4.79
CA ILE A 232 -10.29 12.64 -3.48
C ILE A 232 -9.26 13.72 -3.18
N GLU A 233 -9.50 14.46 -2.10
CA GLU A 233 -8.73 15.64 -1.72
C GLU A 233 -8.38 15.63 -0.24
N ALA A 234 -7.37 16.42 0.13
CA ALA A 234 -7.07 16.64 1.53
C ALA A 234 -8.27 17.30 2.22
N TRP A 235 -8.56 16.88 3.45
CA TRP A 235 -9.72 17.34 4.21
C TRP A 235 -9.83 18.89 4.28
N ASP A 236 -8.71 19.54 4.59
CA ASP A 236 -8.62 20.99 4.82
C ASP A 236 -8.05 21.80 3.65
N ILE A 237 -7.55 21.13 2.60
CA ILE A 237 -6.89 21.77 1.45
C ILE A 237 -7.59 21.30 0.17
N PRO A 238 -8.77 21.86 -0.16
CA PRO A 238 -9.50 21.48 -1.36
C PRO A 238 -8.77 21.97 -2.61
N ILE A 239 -8.96 21.26 -3.72
CA ILE A 239 -8.39 21.66 -5.00
C ILE A 239 -9.29 22.70 -5.64
N THR A 240 -8.71 23.83 -6.03
CA THR A 240 -9.46 24.98 -6.58
C THR A 240 -9.09 25.32 -8.03
N SER A 241 -7.97 24.79 -8.53
CA SER A 241 -7.44 25.12 -9.86
C SER A 241 -6.77 23.91 -10.52
N LEU A 242 -6.76 23.91 -11.85
CA LEU A 242 -5.98 22.97 -12.64
C LEU A 242 -4.49 23.28 -12.45
N ASP A 243 -3.67 22.27 -12.14
CA ASP A 243 -2.22 22.44 -12.16
C ASP A 243 -1.70 22.28 -13.60
N VAL A 244 -1.07 23.33 -14.11
CA VAL A 244 -0.43 23.34 -15.42
C VAL A 244 1.08 23.45 -15.18
N ALA A 245 1.73 22.30 -15.09
CA ALA A 245 3.13 22.20 -14.71
C ALA A 245 4.06 22.29 -15.92
N GLU A 246 5.27 22.82 -15.70
CA GLU A 246 6.32 22.89 -16.70
C GLU A 246 7.48 21.96 -16.31
N HIS A 247 7.76 20.96 -17.14
CA HIS A 247 8.92 20.09 -16.97
C HIS A 247 10.07 20.59 -17.84
N ALA A 248 11.03 21.28 -17.23
CA ALA A 248 12.12 21.95 -17.95
C ALA A 248 13.16 20.98 -18.56
N ALA A 249 13.22 19.73 -18.10
CA ALA A 249 14.19 18.74 -18.54
C ALA A 249 13.58 17.33 -18.61
N SER A 250 14.06 16.55 -19.58
CA SER A 250 13.72 15.13 -19.77
C SER A 250 14.85 14.22 -19.30
N GLY A 251 14.54 12.96 -18.99
CA GLY A 251 15.56 11.98 -18.57
C GLY A 251 16.08 12.20 -17.15
N LEU A 252 15.23 12.74 -16.28
CA LEU A 252 15.55 13.00 -14.88
C LEU A 252 15.78 11.69 -14.10
N ASP A 253 16.71 11.71 -13.17
CA ASP A 253 16.82 10.66 -12.15
C ASP A 253 15.79 10.85 -11.02
N ALA A 254 15.71 9.88 -10.12
CA ALA A 254 14.75 9.87 -9.01
C ALA A 254 14.90 11.08 -8.05
N ARG A 255 16.11 11.61 -7.87
CA ARG A 255 16.38 12.75 -6.99
C ARG A 255 15.96 14.05 -7.66
N GLN A 256 16.27 14.22 -8.94
CA GLN A 256 15.82 15.36 -9.73
C GLN A 256 14.30 15.39 -9.88
N MET A 257 13.65 14.23 -10.05
CA MET A 257 12.18 14.16 -10.02
C MET A 257 11.61 14.69 -8.71
N LYS A 258 12.24 14.40 -7.57
CA LYS A 258 11.84 14.93 -6.25
C LYS A 258 11.95 16.45 -6.16
N GLU A 259 12.95 17.05 -6.78
CA GLU A 259 13.09 18.50 -6.84
C GLU A 259 11.97 19.13 -7.69
N VAL A 260 11.62 18.53 -8.83
CA VAL A 260 10.51 19.00 -9.67
C VAL A 260 9.17 18.95 -8.93
N VAL A 261 8.94 17.90 -8.14
CA VAL A 261 7.70 17.74 -7.35
C VAL A 261 7.44 18.93 -6.42
N ALA A 262 8.48 19.65 -5.96
CA ALA A 262 8.30 20.84 -5.12
C ALA A 262 7.58 22.00 -5.84
N SER A 263 7.52 21.97 -7.17
CA SER A 263 6.80 22.97 -7.98
C SER A 263 5.31 22.65 -8.19
N TYR A 264 4.86 21.43 -7.85
CA TYR A 264 3.48 21.03 -8.03
C TYR A 264 2.56 21.78 -7.08
N ALA A 265 1.35 22.10 -7.55
CA ALA A 265 0.40 22.92 -6.80
C ALA A 265 -0.13 22.22 -5.54
N THR A 266 -0.12 20.88 -5.50
CA THR A 266 -0.61 20.08 -4.37
C THR A 266 0.03 18.70 -4.32
N THR A 267 -0.21 17.97 -3.24
CA THR A 267 0.23 16.58 -3.04
C THR A 267 -0.99 15.64 -3.11
N PRO A 268 -0.89 14.50 -3.81
CA PRO A 268 -2.00 13.55 -3.84
C PRO A 268 -2.22 12.92 -2.46
N VAL A 269 -3.50 12.74 -2.10
CA VAL A 269 -3.90 11.99 -0.91
C VAL A 269 -4.71 10.76 -1.31
N GLY A 270 -4.57 9.69 -0.54
CA GLY A 270 -5.23 8.41 -0.78
C GLY A 270 -4.94 7.43 0.35
N LEU A 271 -5.59 6.26 0.30
CA LEU A 271 -5.46 5.21 1.33
C LEU A 271 -4.85 3.90 0.82
N GLY A 272 -4.70 3.77 -0.50
CA GLY A 272 -4.14 2.59 -1.16
C GLY A 272 -2.62 2.64 -1.29
N VAL A 273 -2.06 1.62 -1.94
CA VAL A 273 -0.62 1.49 -2.19
C VAL A 273 -0.12 2.58 -3.13
N VAL A 274 0.93 3.29 -2.76
CA VAL A 274 1.66 4.22 -3.63
C VAL A 274 2.54 3.40 -4.59
N GLY A 275 2.50 3.71 -5.90
CA GLY A 275 3.29 2.97 -6.89
C GLY A 275 4.80 3.09 -6.67
N ARG A 276 5.55 2.00 -6.89
CA ARG A 276 7.01 1.96 -6.72
C ARG A 276 7.77 2.93 -7.62
N ALA A 277 7.25 3.17 -8.82
CA ALA A 277 7.82 4.09 -9.80
C ALA A 277 7.47 5.57 -9.54
N TRP A 278 6.76 5.88 -8.46
CA TRP A 278 6.35 7.26 -8.15
C TRP A 278 7.34 7.85 -7.15
N THR A 279 7.64 9.14 -7.26
CA THR A 279 8.64 9.83 -6.43
C THR A 279 8.53 9.56 -4.92
N PRO A 280 7.34 9.46 -4.30
CA PRO A 280 7.27 9.16 -2.86
C PRO A 280 7.95 7.84 -2.45
N ARG A 281 8.16 6.91 -3.39
CA ARG A 281 8.91 5.66 -3.17
C ARG A 281 10.19 5.60 -3.99
N LEU A 282 10.14 5.98 -5.27
CA LEU A 282 11.25 5.87 -6.22
C LEU A 282 12.53 6.54 -5.70
N GLN A 283 12.41 7.63 -4.95
CA GLN A 283 13.55 8.32 -4.34
C GLN A 283 14.39 7.44 -3.39
N PHE A 284 13.81 6.36 -2.85
CA PHE A 284 14.46 5.41 -1.94
C PHE A 284 15.07 4.21 -2.67
N ALA A 285 14.83 4.05 -3.98
CA ALA A 285 15.37 2.93 -4.75
C ALA A 285 16.91 2.95 -4.80
N GLY A 286 17.54 4.11 -4.59
CA GLY A 286 18.96 4.34 -4.74
C GLY A 286 19.34 4.77 -6.17
N THR A 287 20.63 5.04 -6.37
CA THR A 287 21.15 5.58 -7.64
C THR A 287 21.71 4.46 -8.53
N TYR A 288 21.08 4.25 -9.68
CA TYR A 288 21.44 3.21 -10.66
C TYR A 288 22.22 3.82 -11.85
N ASP A 289 23.43 4.32 -11.60
CA ASP A 289 24.31 4.94 -12.60
C ASP A 289 25.42 4.00 -13.11
N GLU A 290 26.32 4.51 -13.95
CA GLU A 290 27.48 3.74 -14.43
C GLU A 290 28.41 3.28 -13.30
N THR A 291 28.51 4.05 -12.21
CA THR A 291 29.35 3.71 -11.06
C THR A 291 28.79 2.49 -10.36
N TRP A 292 27.48 2.48 -10.10
CA TRP A 292 26.78 1.31 -9.59
C TRP A 292 26.95 0.10 -10.52
N HIS A 293 26.76 0.26 -11.82
CA HIS A 293 26.91 -0.83 -12.78
C HIS A 293 28.32 -1.45 -12.76
N LYS A 294 29.37 -0.64 -12.64
CA LYS A 294 30.78 -1.10 -12.62
C LYS A 294 31.21 -1.72 -11.28
N THR A 295 30.63 -1.29 -10.15
CA THR A 295 31.18 -1.58 -8.81
C THR A 295 30.25 -2.37 -7.89
N ARG A 296 28.94 -2.39 -8.18
CA ARG A 296 27.92 -2.91 -7.27
C ARG A 296 27.03 -3.96 -7.91
N TRP A 297 26.82 -3.92 -9.24
CA TRP A 297 26.01 -4.93 -9.93
C TRP A 297 26.40 -6.36 -9.53
N PRO A 298 25.45 -7.25 -9.18
CA PRO A 298 23.98 -7.10 -9.23
C PRO A 298 23.32 -6.64 -7.91
N TYR A 299 24.08 -6.15 -6.93
CA TYR A 299 23.58 -5.75 -5.61
C TYR A 299 22.93 -4.35 -5.60
N HIS A 300 22.26 -4.03 -4.50
CA HIS A 300 21.64 -2.71 -4.29
C HIS A 300 22.65 -1.56 -4.41
N PRO A 301 22.22 -0.38 -4.91
CA PRO A 301 22.97 0.86 -4.73
C PRO A 301 23.35 1.10 -3.26
N VAL A 302 24.47 1.76 -3.02
CA VAL A 302 24.95 2.05 -1.65
C VAL A 302 24.02 3.00 -0.89
N ASP A 303 23.21 3.77 -1.62
CA ASP A 303 22.21 4.71 -1.12
C ASP A 303 20.78 4.17 -1.21
N HIS A 304 20.60 2.86 -1.41
CA HIS A 304 19.29 2.23 -1.32
C HIS A 304 18.73 2.33 0.11
N ASP A 305 17.46 2.73 0.22
CA ASP A 305 16.74 2.80 1.49
C ASP A 305 15.53 1.85 1.44
N PHE A 306 15.43 0.96 2.43
CA PHE A 306 14.36 -0.03 2.52
C PHE A 306 12.96 0.58 2.73
N HIS A 307 12.83 1.87 3.04
CA HIS A 307 11.54 2.58 2.95
C HIS A 307 10.94 2.52 1.53
N TYR A 308 11.74 2.23 0.50
CA TYR A 308 11.26 1.86 -0.84
C TYR A 308 10.18 0.75 -0.81
N TRP A 309 10.29 -0.20 0.12
CA TRP A 309 9.37 -1.33 0.26
C TRP A 309 8.11 -1.02 1.06
N ASN A 310 8.06 0.10 1.79
CA ASN A 310 6.81 0.58 2.37
C ASN A 310 5.91 1.14 1.27
N GLY A 311 4.73 0.54 1.12
CA GLY A 311 3.77 0.86 0.08
C GLY A 311 2.69 1.85 0.53
N ALA A 312 2.45 1.99 1.84
CA ALA A 312 1.49 2.97 2.33
C ALA A 312 2.03 4.41 2.14
N PRO A 313 1.17 5.41 1.91
CA PRO A 313 1.55 6.81 2.05
C PRO A 313 2.19 7.07 3.43
N ALA A 314 3.14 8.01 3.50
CA ALA A 314 3.95 8.23 4.70
C ALA A 314 3.13 8.49 5.98
N ASP A 315 1.98 9.14 5.85
CA ASP A 315 1.03 9.41 6.95
C ASP A 315 0.20 8.19 7.40
N GLN A 316 0.44 7.02 6.80
CA GLN A 316 -0.18 5.73 7.13
C GLN A 316 0.88 4.64 7.38
N GLN A 317 2.15 5.05 7.56
CA GLN A 317 3.23 4.17 8.00
C GLN A 317 3.44 4.36 9.49
N ILE A 318 3.25 3.29 10.27
CA ILE A 318 3.41 3.31 11.73
C ILE A 318 4.58 2.45 12.17
N GLU A 319 5.04 2.60 13.41
CA GLU A 319 5.94 1.60 14.01
C GLU A 319 5.29 0.21 13.98
N TRP A 320 6.10 -0.85 14.01
CA TRP A 320 5.54 -2.21 14.10
C TRP A 320 4.63 -2.32 15.34
N PRO A 321 3.33 -2.55 15.16
CA PRO A 321 2.36 -2.32 16.23
C PRO A 321 2.35 -3.47 17.23
N ALA A 322 1.81 -3.20 18.42
CA ALA A 322 1.49 -4.25 19.36
C ALA A 322 0.33 -5.15 18.84
N PRO A 323 0.20 -6.39 19.35
CA PRO A 323 -0.94 -7.22 19.00
C PRO A 323 -2.27 -6.58 19.42
N GLY A 324 -3.25 -6.60 18.52
CA GLY A 324 -4.60 -6.13 18.80
C GLY A 324 -4.91 -4.72 18.32
N LEU A 325 -4.25 -4.31 17.22
CA LEU A 325 -4.55 -3.07 16.50
C LEU A 325 -6.06 -2.96 16.24
N ALA A 326 -6.60 -1.76 16.48
CA ALA A 326 -7.99 -1.44 16.18
C ALA A 326 -8.07 -0.33 15.13
N PHE A 327 -9.19 -0.28 14.42
CA PHE A 327 -9.42 0.76 13.42
C PHE A 327 -10.88 1.19 13.40
N GLU A 328 -11.08 2.45 13.01
CA GLU A 328 -12.36 3.08 12.76
C GLU A 328 -12.35 3.67 11.35
N LEU A 329 -13.39 3.37 10.58
CA LEU A 329 -13.59 3.83 9.22
C LEU A 329 -14.91 4.61 9.16
N ALA A 330 -14.84 5.91 8.89
CA ALA A 330 -16.01 6.75 8.67
C ALA A 330 -16.27 6.91 7.17
N ASN A 331 -17.47 6.53 6.73
CA ASN A 331 -17.94 6.60 5.33
C ASN A 331 -17.05 5.86 4.32
N LEU A 332 -16.28 4.86 4.76
CA LEU A 332 -15.35 4.06 3.95
C LEU A 332 -15.77 2.58 3.86
N ALA A 333 -17.04 2.27 4.15
CA ALA A 333 -17.62 0.94 4.01
C ALA A 333 -19.07 1.07 3.51
N PRO A 334 -19.64 0.02 2.88
CA PRO A 334 -21.03 0.03 2.45
C PRO A 334 -21.98 0.38 3.62
N PRO A 335 -22.99 1.25 3.42
CA PRO A 335 -23.85 1.74 4.50
C PRO A 335 -24.48 0.62 5.36
N GLU A 336 -24.85 -0.50 4.76
CA GLU A 336 -25.38 -1.70 5.40
C GLU A 336 -24.40 -2.39 6.36
N HIS A 337 -23.11 -2.13 6.21
CA HIS A 337 -22.03 -2.61 7.08
C HIS A 337 -21.54 -1.53 8.06
N THR A 338 -22.30 -0.45 8.25
CA THR A 338 -21.92 0.62 9.16
C THR A 338 -22.97 0.88 10.22
N ARG A 339 -22.53 1.36 11.38
CA ARG A 339 -23.39 1.94 12.41
C ARG A 339 -23.15 3.45 12.43
N ALA A 340 -24.17 4.22 12.06
CA ALA A 340 -24.07 5.68 11.90
C ALA A 340 -22.91 6.14 10.97
N GLY A 341 -22.63 5.38 9.91
CA GLY A 341 -21.55 5.66 8.97
C GLY A 341 -20.16 5.16 9.40
N PHE A 342 -20.06 4.50 10.56
CA PHE A 342 -18.81 3.95 11.08
C PHE A 342 -18.73 2.42 10.98
N LEU A 343 -17.58 1.92 10.53
CA LEU A 343 -17.14 0.54 10.71
C LEU A 343 -15.97 0.53 11.69
N ARG A 344 -16.07 -0.27 12.77
CA ARG A 344 -15.06 -0.40 13.82
C ARG A 344 -14.74 -1.86 14.07
N ALA A 345 -13.46 -2.19 14.14
CA ALA A 345 -13.03 -3.53 14.47
C ALA A 345 -11.66 -3.53 15.15
N ARG A 346 -11.38 -4.64 15.83
CA ARG A 346 -10.11 -4.92 16.50
C ARG A 346 -9.57 -6.28 16.07
N LEU A 347 -8.28 -6.35 15.77
CA LEU A 347 -7.60 -7.63 15.56
C LEU A 347 -7.57 -8.42 16.88
N PRO A 348 -7.72 -9.76 16.85
CA PRO A 348 -7.84 -10.60 18.06
C PRO A 348 -6.56 -10.73 18.92
N GLY A 349 -5.50 -9.98 18.63
CA GLY A 349 -4.25 -10.02 19.39
C GLY A 349 -3.36 -11.23 19.08
N HIS A 350 -3.56 -11.88 17.93
CA HIS A 350 -2.72 -12.98 17.47
C HIS A 350 -1.26 -12.54 17.26
N ARG A 351 -0.34 -13.50 17.40
CA ARG A 351 1.11 -13.27 17.24
C ARG A 351 1.71 -14.27 16.27
N ALA A 352 2.65 -13.83 15.43
CA ALA A 352 3.42 -14.69 14.56
C ALA A 352 4.88 -14.75 15.05
N LEU A 353 5.48 -15.94 15.02
CA LEU A 353 6.88 -16.15 15.41
C LEU A 353 7.51 -17.25 14.57
N VAL A 354 8.82 -17.23 14.48
CA VAL A 354 9.62 -18.35 13.97
C VAL A 354 10.45 -18.94 15.09
N ALA A 355 10.46 -20.27 15.20
CA ALA A 355 11.39 -20.98 16.08
C ALA A 355 12.63 -21.37 15.28
N LEU A 356 13.75 -20.72 15.56
CA LEU A 356 15.03 -20.95 14.89
C LEU A 356 15.80 -22.03 15.64
N ARG A 357 15.97 -23.19 15.02
CA ARG A 357 16.79 -24.28 15.55
C ARG A 357 18.16 -24.26 14.89
N PHE A 358 19.18 -23.92 15.66
CA PHE A 358 20.56 -23.86 15.17
C PHE A 358 21.19 -25.25 15.04
N LYS A 359 22.30 -25.33 14.32
CA LYS A 359 23.11 -26.56 14.25
C LYS A 359 23.66 -26.99 15.61
N SER A 360 23.84 -26.07 16.55
CA SER A 360 24.22 -26.36 17.94
C SER A 360 23.14 -27.11 18.72
N GLY A 361 21.89 -27.13 18.24
CA GLY A 361 20.73 -27.68 18.94
C GLY A 361 19.91 -26.64 19.71
N GLU A 362 20.46 -25.44 19.92
CA GLU A 362 19.75 -24.32 20.54
C GLU A 362 18.51 -23.93 19.72
N ILE A 363 17.43 -23.55 20.43
CA ILE A 363 16.19 -23.07 19.84
C ILE A 363 15.94 -21.65 20.34
N VAL A 364 15.86 -20.70 19.42
CA VAL A 364 15.55 -19.30 19.73
C VAL A 364 14.21 -18.92 19.07
N PRO A 365 13.21 -18.47 19.84
CA PRO A 365 12.03 -17.85 19.26
C PRO A 365 12.37 -16.44 18.78
N LEU A 366 12.00 -16.13 17.54
CA LEU A 366 12.08 -14.79 16.97
C LEU A 366 10.66 -14.34 16.62
N GLU A 367 10.22 -13.24 17.22
CA GLU A 367 8.94 -12.61 16.89
C GLU A 367 8.97 -12.07 15.45
N MET A 368 7.93 -12.36 14.68
CA MET A 368 7.72 -11.75 13.36
C MET A 368 7.01 -10.41 13.53
N LYS A 369 7.47 -9.38 12.82
CA LYS A 369 6.88 -8.04 12.88
C LYS A 369 5.68 -7.95 11.92
N LEU A 370 4.54 -7.46 12.42
CA LEU A 370 3.43 -7.08 11.55
C LEU A 370 3.86 -5.83 10.77
N ASP A 371 4.01 -5.96 9.46
CA ASP A 371 4.51 -4.86 8.63
C ASP A 371 3.58 -4.45 7.50
N THR A 372 2.48 -5.16 7.30
CA THR A 372 1.43 -4.75 6.36
C THR A 372 0.07 -5.14 6.94
N LEU A 373 -0.81 -4.15 7.07
CA LEU A 373 -2.23 -4.33 7.34
C LEU A 373 -3.04 -3.76 6.18
N LEU A 374 -3.78 -4.60 5.48
CA LEU A 374 -4.71 -4.20 4.43
C LEU A 374 -6.14 -4.37 4.93
N ILE A 375 -6.87 -3.26 5.08
CA ILE A 375 -8.29 -3.26 5.40
C ILE A 375 -9.07 -3.10 4.09
N ASP A 376 -9.76 -4.15 3.67
CA ASP A 376 -10.56 -4.16 2.43
C ASP A 376 -12.05 -4.20 2.81
N THR A 377 -12.75 -3.07 2.63
CA THR A 377 -14.19 -2.96 2.93
C THR A 377 -15.08 -3.33 1.74
N GLU A 378 -14.51 -3.57 0.57
CA GLU A 378 -15.25 -4.09 -0.58
C GLU A 378 -15.34 -5.62 -0.53
N GLU A 379 -14.31 -6.28 0.00
CA GLU A 379 -14.30 -7.72 0.27
C GLU A 379 -14.61 -8.06 1.75
N MET A 380 -14.85 -7.05 2.59
CA MET A 380 -15.10 -7.16 4.04
C MET A 380 -14.08 -8.07 4.74
N ARG A 381 -12.79 -7.80 4.46
CA ARG A 381 -11.65 -8.61 4.90
C ARG A 381 -10.49 -7.74 5.35
N VAL A 382 -9.80 -8.17 6.39
CA VAL A 382 -8.53 -7.58 6.83
C VAL A 382 -7.42 -8.59 6.60
N SER A 383 -6.37 -8.22 5.89
CA SER A 383 -5.18 -9.06 5.69
C SER A 383 -3.99 -8.48 6.44
N ALA A 384 -3.25 -9.33 7.13
CA ALA A 384 -2.08 -8.98 7.90
C ALA A 384 -0.89 -9.84 7.44
N THR A 385 0.23 -9.19 7.13
CA THR A 385 1.47 -9.86 6.74
C THR A 385 2.53 -9.62 7.81
N TRP A 386 3.07 -10.70 8.34
CA TRP A 386 4.17 -10.69 9.30
C TRP A 386 5.47 -11.10 8.63
N ARG A 387 6.57 -10.48 9.06
CA ARG A 387 7.91 -10.76 8.53
C ARG A 387 8.93 -10.96 9.64
N ALA A 388 9.76 -11.98 9.50
CA ALA A 388 11.00 -12.12 10.25
C ALA A 388 12.18 -12.04 9.29
N VAL A 389 13.22 -11.30 9.71
CA VAL A 389 14.48 -11.17 8.99
C VAL A 389 15.62 -11.52 9.94
N PHE A 390 16.51 -12.41 9.52
CA PHE A 390 17.66 -12.84 10.32
C PHE A 390 18.85 -13.25 9.43
N PRO A 391 20.09 -13.13 9.91
CA PRO A 391 21.27 -13.46 9.12
C PRO A 391 21.38 -14.98 8.84
N LEU A 392 22.15 -15.34 7.81
CA LEU A 392 22.48 -16.74 7.51
C LEU A 392 23.38 -17.39 8.57
N GLN A 393 24.12 -16.57 9.35
CA GLN A 393 25.00 -17.02 10.41
C GLN A 393 24.57 -16.43 11.76
N PRO A 394 24.55 -17.22 12.85
CA PRO A 394 24.88 -18.65 12.88
C PRO A 394 23.86 -19.53 12.14
N ALA A 395 24.34 -20.61 11.52
CA ALA A 395 23.52 -21.42 10.62
C ALA A 395 22.29 -22.04 11.31
N VAL A 396 21.10 -21.63 10.84
CA VAL A 396 19.81 -22.22 11.22
C VAL A 396 19.59 -23.53 10.45
N ARG A 397 19.43 -24.63 11.19
CA ARG A 397 19.14 -25.96 10.63
C ARG A 397 17.67 -26.06 10.22
N VAL A 398 16.76 -25.71 11.14
CA VAL A 398 15.30 -25.75 10.91
C VAL A 398 14.70 -24.43 11.37
N CYS A 399 13.82 -23.84 10.57
CA CYS A 399 12.98 -22.71 10.93
C CYS A 399 11.52 -23.15 10.90
N GLU A 400 10.83 -23.04 12.03
CA GLU A 400 9.42 -23.42 12.17
C GLU A 400 8.57 -22.16 12.30
N ALA A 401 7.70 -21.88 11.32
CA ALA A 401 6.71 -20.82 11.44
C ALA A 401 5.58 -21.26 12.37
N ARG A 402 5.20 -20.39 13.30
CA ARG A 402 4.19 -20.63 14.33
C ARG A 402 3.27 -19.41 14.44
N PHE A 403 1.99 -19.66 14.71
CA PHE A 403 0.98 -18.62 14.84
C PHE A 403 0.17 -18.87 16.11
N GLU A 404 0.21 -17.93 17.02
CA GLU A 404 -0.39 -18.05 18.35
C GLU A 404 -1.71 -17.27 18.39
N LEU A 405 -2.78 -17.99 18.72
CA LEU A 405 -4.14 -17.45 18.83
C LEU A 405 -4.39 -16.88 20.23
N ASP A 406 -3.74 -17.44 21.26
CA ASP A 406 -3.83 -16.94 22.62
C ASP A 406 -2.70 -15.93 22.92
N ARG A 407 -3.09 -14.67 23.09
CA ARG A 407 -2.16 -13.58 23.42
C ARG A 407 -1.39 -13.78 24.73
N HIS A 408 -1.87 -14.65 25.64
CA HIS A 408 -1.25 -14.93 26.93
C HIS A 408 -0.43 -16.22 26.94
N ALA A 409 -0.48 -17.04 25.89
CA ALA A 409 0.31 -18.26 25.80
C ALA A 409 1.82 -17.95 25.73
N PRO A 410 2.68 -18.81 26.32
CA PRO A 410 4.13 -18.67 26.18
C PRO A 410 4.55 -18.95 24.73
N LEU A 411 5.48 -18.14 24.19
CA LEU A 411 5.93 -18.20 22.78
C LEU A 411 6.51 -19.57 22.38
N LEU A 412 7.12 -20.28 23.33
CA LEU A 412 7.51 -21.68 23.18
C LEU A 412 7.14 -22.44 24.44
N ARG A 413 6.47 -23.59 24.28
CA ARG A 413 6.41 -24.62 25.32
C ARG A 413 7.62 -25.53 25.14
N MET A 414 8.66 -25.31 25.93
CA MET A 414 9.75 -26.28 26.02
C MET A 414 9.26 -27.46 26.86
N ALA A 415 9.46 -28.69 26.36
CA ALA A 415 9.29 -29.86 27.20
C ALA A 415 10.34 -29.78 28.32
N VAL A 416 9.90 -29.65 29.57
CA VAL A 416 10.78 -29.88 30.72
C VAL A 416 11.25 -31.33 30.61
N PRO A 417 12.57 -31.61 30.63
CA PRO A 417 13.04 -32.99 30.66
C PRO A 417 12.35 -33.68 31.83
N LYS A 418 11.67 -34.81 31.58
CA LYS A 418 11.26 -35.68 32.68
C LYS A 418 12.54 -36.11 33.38
N THR A 419 12.83 -35.56 34.54
CA THR A 419 13.76 -36.16 35.49
C THR A 419 13.15 -37.48 35.90
N THR A 420 13.52 -38.55 35.21
CA THR A 420 13.40 -39.90 35.73
C THR A 420 14.39 -40.02 36.87
N SER A 421 13.96 -39.66 38.08
CA SER A 421 14.58 -40.20 39.29
C SER A 421 14.08 -41.63 39.44
N GLU A 422 14.71 -42.57 38.75
CA GLU A 422 14.69 -43.95 39.23
C GLU A 422 15.54 -43.97 40.51
N PRO A 423 14.99 -44.45 41.65
CA PRO A 423 15.83 -44.72 42.81
C PRO A 423 16.78 -45.86 42.44
N GLU A 424 18.08 -45.64 42.56
CA GLU A 424 19.04 -46.73 42.60
C GLU A 424 18.69 -47.63 43.80
N ASP A 425 18.14 -48.82 43.51
CA ASP A 425 18.03 -49.89 44.49
C ASP A 425 19.46 -50.32 44.87
N ALA A 426 19.91 -49.78 46.00
CA ALA A 426 21.12 -50.20 46.68
C ALA A 426 20.94 -51.66 47.16
N TRP A 427 21.63 -52.57 46.50
CA TRP A 427 21.88 -53.91 47.02
C TRP A 427 22.63 -53.81 48.36
N GLN A 428 21.94 -54.08 49.46
CA GLN A 428 22.58 -54.42 50.73
C GLN A 428 22.54 -55.94 50.93
N THR A 429 23.72 -56.53 50.84
CA THR A 429 24.10 -57.82 51.44
C THR A 429 23.89 -57.80 52.96
N THR A 430 23.02 -58.67 53.47
CA THR A 430 23.32 -59.79 54.40
C THR A 430 22.05 -60.59 54.67
#